data_AF-A0A1B9BYW6-F1
#
_entry.id   AF-A0A1B9BYW6-F1
#
_cell.length_a   1.000
_cell.length_b   1.000
_cell.length_c   1.000
_cell.angle_alpha   90.00
_cell.angle_beta   90.00
_cell.angle_gamma   90.00
#
_symmetry.space_group_name_H-M   'P 1'
#
loop_
_entity.id
_entity.type
_entity.pdbx_description
1 polymer ?
#
loop_
_entity_poly.entity_id
_entity_poly.type
_entity_poly.pdbx_seq_one_letter_code
_entity_poly.pdbx_strand_id
1 'polypeptide(L)' 'MHKKMTISLDEAVYDGLYRTVGRRHMSQFIEDLLRPHVLDTALDEGYKAMAADQEREADALVWCNALVADMADEAR' A
#
# COMPACT_ATOMS: atom_id res chain seq x y z
N MET A 1 11.09 -9.22 -0.30
CA MET A 1 12.53 -9.26 0.06
C MET A 1 12.64 -8.92 1.54
N HIS A 2 13.32 -9.73 2.35
CA HIS A 2 13.54 -9.42 3.78
C HIS A 2 14.94 -8.83 4.00
N LYS A 3 15.04 -7.84 4.90
CA LYS A 3 16.30 -7.23 5.34
C LYS A 3 16.47 -7.50 6.83
N LYS A 4 17.69 -7.81 7.27
CA LYS A 4 18.01 -7.96 8.70
C LYS A 4 18.40 -6.60 9.27
N MET A 5 17.86 -6.28 10.44
CA MET A 5 18.18 -5.07 11.20
C MET A 5 18.40 -5.45 12.65
N THR A 6 19.42 -4.88 13.28
CA THR A 6 19.65 -5.00 14.73
C THR A 6 18.94 -3.85 15.42
N ILE A 7 18.10 -4.15 16.40
CA ILE A 7 17.38 -3.18 17.22
C ILE A 7 17.66 -3.44 18.69
N SER A 8 17.74 -2.38 19.49
CA SER A 8 17.85 -2.48 20.95
C SER A 8 16.45 -2.49 21.56
N LEU A 9 16.17 -3.44 22.44
CA LEU A 9 14.94 -3.52 23.23
C LEU A 9 15.29 -3.49 24.71
N ASP A 10 14.32 -3.06 25.52
CA ASP A 10 14.36 -3.29 26.95
C ASP A 10 14.35 -4.79 27.27
N GLU A 11 15.06 -5.19 28.32
CA GLU A 11 15.26 -6.59 28.72
C GLU A 11 13.92 -7.28 29.04
N ALA A 12 13.01 -6.60 29.75
CA ALA A 12 11.72 -7.16 30.11
C ALA A 12 10.84 -7.38 28.85
N VAL A 13 10.97 -6.49 27.86
CA VAL A 13 10.27 -6.62 26.58
C VAL A 13 10.85 -7.77 25.77
N TYR A 14 12.17 -7.91 25.72
CA TYR A 14 12.82 -9.03 25.04
C TYR A 14 12.40 -10.38 25.63
N ASP A 15 12.42 -10.51 26.96
CA ASP A 15 12.02 -11.73 27.66
C ASP A 15 10.53 -12.03 27.48
N GLY A 16 9.69 -11.00 27.58
CA GLY A 16 8.26 -11.11 27.31
C GLY A 16 7.99 -11.60 25.89
N LEU A 17 8.68 -11.04 24.90
CA LEU A 17 8.60 -11.47 23.51
C LEU A 17 9.07 -12.92 23.34
N TYR A 18 10.19 -13.29 23.99
CA TYR A 18 10.75 -14.63 23.92
C TYR A 18 9.82 -15.69 24.49
N ARG A 19 9.19 -15.41 25.63
CA ARG A 19 8.26 -16.33 26.27
C ARG A 19 6.93 -16.45 25.54
N THR A 20 6.41 -15.35 25.00
CA THR A 20 5.05 -15.29 24.43
C THR A 20 5.03 -15.76 22.98
N VAL A 21 6.00 -15.32 22.17
CA VAL A 21 6.03 -15.55 20.72
C VAL A 21 6.95 -16.72 20.35
N GLY A 22 7.95 -17.01 21.19
CA GLY A 22 8.92 -18.06 20.95
C GLY A 22 10.02 -17.68 19.96
N ARG A 23 11.15 -18.37 20.04
CA ARG A 23 12.41 -18.03 19.34
C ARG A 23 12.31 -17.94 17.81
N ARG A 24 11.38 -18.66 17.18
CA ARG A 24 11.29 -18.74 15.70
C ARG A 24 10.33 -17.71 15.07
N HIS A 25 9.48 -17.07 15.86
CA HIS A 25 8.42 -16.21 15.33
C HIS A 25 8.58 -14.72 15.65
N MET A 26 9.63 -14.33 16.40
CA MET A 26 9.86 -12.94 16.78
C MET A 26 9.94 -11.96 15.60
N SER A 27 10.71 -12.29 14.56
CA SER A 27 10.86 -11.41 13.40
C SER A 27 9.55 -11.23 12.65
N GLN A 28 8.76 -12.30 12.50
CA GLN A 28 7.44 -12.26 11.86
C GLN A 28 6.46 -11.42 12.69
N PHE A 29 6.42 -11.64 14.00
CA PHE A 29 5.55 -10.90 14.91
C PHE A 29 5.83 -9.39 14.89
N ILE A 30 7.11 -9.00 14.94
CA ILE A 30 7.50 -7.59 14.85
C ILE A 30 7.15 -7.02 13.47
N GLU A 31 7.39 -7.78 12.39
CA GLU A 31 7.05 -7.35 11.03
C GLU A 31 5.53 -7.11 10.88
N ASP A 32 4.70 -8.02 11.39
CA ASP A 32 3.24 -7.90 11.33
C ASP A 32 2.73 -6.71 12.13
N LEU A 33 3.37 -6.40 13.27
CA LEU A 33 3.04 -5.23 14.07
C LEU A 33 3.47 -3.91 13.39
N LEU A 34 4.63 -3.88 12.75
CA LEU A 34 5.15 -2.69 12.08
C LEU A 34 4.48 -2.41 10.74
N ARG A 35 4.06 -3.46 10.01
CA ARG A 35 3.47 -3.37 8.67
C ARG A 35 2.37 -2.30 8.55
N PRO A 36 1.33 -2.23 9.38
CA PRO A 36 0.28 -1.21 9.27
C PRO A 36 0.74 0.22 9.64
N HIS A 37 1.89 0.36 10.31
CA HIS A 37 2.40 1.66 10.76
C HIS A 37 3.50 2.22 9.86
N VAL A 38 4.16 1.37 9.07
CA VAL A 38 5.31 1.72 8.23
C VAL A 38 4.98 1.66 6.74
N LEU A 39 4.04 0.79 6.34
CA LEU A 39 3.50 0.83 5.00
C LEU A 39 2.38 1.86 4.98
N ASP A 40 2.63 2.96 4.28
CA ASP A 40 1.68 4.03 4.08
C ASP A 40 0.43 3.48 3.35
N THR A 41 -0.67 3.33 4.08
CA THR A 41 -1.95 2.87 3.51
C THR A 41 -2.57 3.91 2.60
N ALA A 42 -2.03 5.13 2.55
CA ALA A 42 -2.57 6.23 1.75
C ALA A 42 -2.62 5.93 0.24
N LEU A 43 -1.66 5.17 -0.30
CA LEU A 43 -1.67 4.76 -1.72
C LEU A 43 -2.77 3.74 -1.98
N ASP A 44 -2.92 2.73 -1.12
CA ASP A 44 -3.97 1.71 -1.25
C ASP A 44 -5.38 2.31 -1.02
N GLU A 45 -5.52 3.26 -0.11
CA GLU A 45 -6.76 4.02 0.08
C GLU A 45 -7.05 4.95 -1.10
N GLY A 46 -6.02 5.61 -1.65
CA GLY A 46 -6.14 6.42 -2.86
C GLY A 46 -6.58 5.60 -4.08
N TYR A 47 -6.00 4.42 -4.30
CA TYR A 47 -6.43 3.51 -5.36
C TYR A 47 -7.86 2.99 -5.13
N LYS A 48 -8.24 2.68 -3.89
CA LYS A 48 -9.62 2.28 -3.57
C LYS A 48 -10.62 3.41 -3.80
N ALA A 49 -10.27 4.64 -3.42
CA ALA A 49 -11.11 5.81 -3.63
C ALA A 49 -11.27 6.14 -5.13
N MET A 50 -10.20 6.02 -5.92
CA MET A 50 -10.25 6.18 -7.37
C MET A 50 -11.07 5.06 -8.05
N ALA A 51 -10.94 3.81 -7.60
CA ALA A 51 -11.73 2.69 -8.12
C ALA A 51 -13.23 2.76 -7.76
N ALA A 52 -13.59 3.51 -6.72
CA ALA A 52 -14.98 3.75 -6.34
C ALA A 52 -15.62 4.95 -7.07
N ASP A 53 -14.82 5.78 -7.76
CA ASP A 53 -15.25 6.98 -8.46
C ASP A 53 -15.54 6.67 -9.95
N GLN A 54 -16.66 5.97 -10.19
CA GLN A 54 -17.12 5.60 -11.54
C GLN A 54 -17.52 6.80 -12.40
N GLU A 55 -17.91 7.92 -11.78
CA GLU A 55 -18.25 9.16 -12.49
C GLU A 55 -16.99 9.76 -13.15
N ARG A 56 -15.85 9.74 -12.46
CA ARG A 56 -14.58 10.19 -13.03
C ARG A 56 -14.05 9.30 -14.15
N GLU A 57 -14.28 7.98 -14.08
CA GLU A 57 -13.95 7.07 -15.18
C GLU A 57 -14.79 7.36 -16.44
N ALA A 58 -16.09 7.65 -16.26
CA ALA A 58 -16.97 8.01 -17.37
C ALA A 58 -16.55 9.34 -18.02
N ASP A 59 -16.20 10.35 -17.22
CA ASP A 59 -15.71 11.64 -17.72
C ASP A 59 -14.36 11.50 -18.46
N ALA A 60 -13.45 10.68 -17.94
CA ALA A 60 -12.18 10.38 -18.62
C ALA A 60 -12.39 9.65 -19.95
N LEU A 61 -13.34 8.72 -20.03
CA LEU A 61 -13.73 8.06 -21.28
C LEU A 61 -14.32 9.05 -22.30
N VAL A 62 -15.15 9.99 -21.84
CA VAL A 62 -15.69 11.05 -22.70
C VAL A 62 -14.56 11.95 -23.22
N TRP A 63 -13.61 12.33 -22.37
CA TRP A 63 -12.44 13.13 -22.78
C TRP A 63 -11.54 12.39 -23.78
N CYS A 64 -11.24 11.11 -23.53
CA CYS A 64 -10.46 10.29 -24.46
C CYS A 64 -11.15 10.13 -25.83
N ASN A 65 -12.47 9.90 -25.83
CA ASN A 65 -13.23 9.77 -27.08
C ASN A 65 -13.35 11.10 -27.82
N ALA A 66 -13.44 12.23 -27.11
CA ALA A 66 -13.43 13.56 -27.72
C ALA A 66 -12.08 13.86 -28.40
N LEU A 67 -10.96 13.45 -27.80
CA LEU A 67 -9.63 13.61 -28.39
C LEU A 67 -9.46 12.79 -29.69
N VAL A 68 -10.01 11.58 -29.74
CA VAL A 68 -9.98 10.72 -30.95
C VAL A 68 -10.87 11.27 -32.06
N ALA A 69 -12.01 11.89 -31.72
CA ALA A 69 -12.90 12.52 -32.69
C ALA A 69 -12.26 13.75 -33.34
N ASP A 70 -11.55 14.58 -32.56
CA ASP A 70 -10.84 15.77 -33.07
C ASP A 70 -9.72 15.40 -34.06
N MET A 71 -8.94 14.36 -33.76
CA MET A 71 -7.89 13.86 -34.66
C MET A 71 -8.46 13.32 -36.00
N ALA A 72 -9.70 12.83 -36.00
CA ALA A 72 -10.36 12.33 -37.20
C ALA A 72 -10.94 13.45 -38.07
N ASP A 73 -11.27 14.61 -37.49
CA ASP A 73 -11.78 15.77 -38.24
C ASP A 73 -10.63 16.64 -38.79
N GLU A 74 -9.47 16.72 -38.13
CA GLU A 74 -8.27 17.40 -38.65
C GLU A 74 -7.60 16.69 -39.84
N ALA A 75 -7.89 15.40 -40.06
CA ALA A 75 -7.34 14.61 -41.16
C ALA A 75 -8.14 14.71 -42.48
N ARG A 76 -9.15 15.59 -42.57
CA ARG A 76 -9.98 15.84 -43.76
C ARG A 76 -9.65 17.19 -44.42
#